data_AF-A0A6L6APS4-F1
#
_entry.id   AF-A0A6L6APS4-F1
#
_cell.length_a   1.000
_cell.length_b   1.000
_cell.length_c   1.000
_cell.angle_alpha   90.00
_cell.angle_beta   90.00
_cell.angle_gamma   90.00
#
_symmetry.space_group_name_H-M   'P 1'
#
loop_
_entity.id
_entity.type
_entity.pdbx_description
1 polymer ?
#
loop_
_entity_poly.entity_id
_entity_poly.type
_entity_poly.pdbx_seq_one_letter_code
_entity_poly.pdbx_strand_id
1 'polypeptide(L)'
;MRILRGGGVLFLLSVVLAGCGSSSDKNANQSIVNDLGSKACSAFQKTLKELDAGILTDTELREKIKDVYSDAQLSDEPVLTQSVTTLLAAVTMSDVDGFNLAVEDVSSVCTGMDK
;
A
#
# COMPACT_ATOMS: atom_id res chain seq x y z
N MET A 1 -49.94 0.25 26.72
CA MET A 1 -51.37 0.20 26.33
C MET A 1 -51.46 0.55 24.84
N ARG A 2 -52.32 -0.17 24.11
CA ARG A 2 -52.51 -0.24 22.64
C ARG A 2 -52.37 1.13 21.92
N ILE A 3 -51.91 1.19 20.67
CA ILE A 3 -52.73 0.96 19.46
C ILE A 3 -51.86 0.55 18.26
N LEU A 4 -52.15 -0.64 17.73
CA LEU A 4 -51.93 -1.04 16.34
C LEU A 4 -52.81 -0.20 15.41
N ARG A 5 -52.30 0.25 14.25
CA ARG A 5 -53.16 0.63 13.13
C ARG A 5 -52.44 0.58 11.77
N GLY A 6 -52.96 -0.28 10.90
CA GLY A 6 -52.79 -0.29 9.44
C GLY A 6 -51.51 -1.00 8.96
N GLY A 7 -51.54 -2.05 8.15
CA GLY A 7 -52.61 -2.58 7.28
C GLY A 7 -52.06 -2.74 5.86
N GLY A 8 -52.19 -3.95 5.30
CA GLY A 8 -51.94 -4.27 3.88
C GLY A 8 -50.51 -4.77 3.59
N VAL A 9 -50.22 -6.08 3.52
CA VAL A 9 -50.60 -7.09 2.50
C VAL A 9 -49.93 -6.83 1.14
N LEU A 10 -49.38 -7.93 0.59
CA LEU A 10 -48.79 -8.18 -0.74
C LEU A 10 -47.26 -8.10 -0.79
N PHE A 11 -46.59 -9.26 -0.69
CA PHE A 11 -46.17 -10.08 -1.85
C PHE A 11 -45.09 -9.37 -2.66
N LEU A 12 -43.86 -9.85 -2.55
CA LEU A 12 -43.13 -10.34 -3.73
C LEU A 12 -42.02 -11.29 -3.26
N LEU A 13 -42.21 -12.57 -3.58
CA LEU A 13 -41.15 -13.57 -3.65
C LEU A 13 -39.99 -12.99 -4.45
N SER A 14 -38.84 -12.80 -3.79
CA SER A 14 -37.55 -12.79 -4.48
C SER A 14 -36.83 -14.07 -4.07
N VAL A 15 -37.20 -15.17 -4.72
CA VAL A 15 -36.34 -16.35 -4.81
C VAL A 15 -35.13 -15.89 -5.63
N VAL A 16 -34.12 -15.35 -4.94
CA VAL A 16 -32.80 -15.18 -5.54
C VAL A 16 -32.24 -16.58 -5.65
N LEU A 17 -32.41 -17.11 -6.87
CA LEU A 17 -31.86 -18.36 -7.32
C LEU A 17 -30.37 -18.39 -7.00
N ALA A 18 -29.97 -19.50 -6.37
CA ALA A 18 -28.62 -19.82 -5.98
C ALA A 18 -27.59 -19.50 -7.07
N GLY A 19 -26.81 -18.45 -6.85
CA GLY A 19 -25.43 -18.34 -7.32
C GLY A 19 -24.51 -18.91 -6.24
N CYS A 20 -24.64 -20.21 -5.96
CA CYS A 20 -23.67 -20.94 -5.16
C CYS A 20 -22.45 -21.17 -6.04
N GLY A 21 -21.30 -20.61 -5.65
CA GLY A 21 -20.02 -20.93 -6.29
C GLY A 21 -19.09 -19.76 -6.57
N SER A 22 -19.01 -18.73 -5.73
CA SER A 22 -17.78 -17.92 -5.67
C SER A 22 -16.73 -18.68 -4.87
N SER A 23 -16.26 -19.78 -5.46
CA SER A 23 -15.03 -20.44 -5.03
C SER A 23 -13.87 -19.51 -5.34
N SER A 24 -13.34 -18.88 -4.29
CA SER A 24 -11.92 -18.62 -4.11
C SER A 24 -11.13 -17.98 -5.28
N ASP A 25 -11.43 -16.74 -5.64
CA ASP A 25 -10.46 -15.84 -6.29
C ASP A 25 -9.90 -14.82 -5.29
N LYS A 26 -9.45 -15.31 -4.12
CA LYS A 26 -8.63 -14.50 -3.20
C LYS A 26 -7.13 -14.54 -3.54
N ASN A 27 -6.73 -15.13 -4.67
CA ASN A 27 -5.33 -15.53 -4.86
C ASN A 27 -4.53 -14.69 -5.88
N ALA A 28 -5.13 -14.24 -6.99
CA ALA A 28 -4.38 -13.48 -7.99
C ALA A 28 -4.10 -12.02 -7.55
N ASN A 29 -5.12 -11.33 -7.02
CA ASN A 29 -4.96 -9.92 -6.61
C ASN A 29 -4.04 -9.77 -5.39
N GLN A 30 -4.17 -10.67 -4.41
CA GLN A 30 -3.32 -10.66 -3.22
C GLN A 30 -1.85 -11.00 -3.53
N SER A 31 -1.59 -11.82 -4.56
CA SER A 31 -0.22 -12.08 -5.04
C SER A 31 0.39 -10.83 -5.70
N ILE A 32 -0.39 -10.09 -6.50
CA ILE A 32 0.07 -8.87 -7.18
C ILE A 32 0.36 -7.74 -6.17
N VAL A 33 -0.51 -7.50 -5.18
CA VAL A 33 -0.29 -6.45 -4.17
C VAL A 33 0.90 -6.74 -3.25
N ASN A 34 1.14 -8.01 -2.91
CA ASN A 34 2.36 -8.43 -2.19
C ASN A 34 3.61 -8.29 -3.06
N ASP A 35 3.50 -8.61 -4.36
CA ASP A 35 4.58 -8.38 -5.34
C ASP A 35 4.94 -6.89 -5.45
N LEU A 36 3.95 -5.99 -5.40
CA LEU A 36 4.18 -4.54 -5.42
C LEU A 36 4.92 -4.03 -4.18
N GLY A 37 4.62 -4.56 -2.99
CA GLY A 37 5.34 -4.22 -1.77
C GLY A 37 6.81 -4.65 -1.83
N SER A 38 7.07 -5.90 -2.25
CA SER A 38 8.44 -6.41 -2.47
C SER A 38 9.19 -5.65 -3.58
N LYS A 39 8.48 -5.25 -4.64
CA LYS A 39 9.02 -4.42 -5.72
C LYS A 39 9.39 -3.03 -5.22
N ALA A 40 8.55 -2.39 -4.41
CA ALA A 40 8.85 -1.11 -3.79
C ALA A 40 10.11 -1.21 -2.90
N CYS A 41 10.22 -2.24 -2.07
CA CYS A 41 11.40 -2.49 -1.25
C CYS A 41 12.68 -2.72 -2.08
N SER A 42 12.58 -3.47 -3.17
CA SER A 42 13.70 -3.68 -4.10
C SER A 42 14.14 -2.37 -4.78
N ALA A 43 13.17 -1.56 -5.23
CA ALA A 43 13.42 -0.26 -5.84
C ALA A 43 14.04 0.73 -4.83
N PHE A 44 13.58 0.71 -3.58
CA PHE A 44 14.16 1.50 -2.49
C PHE A 44 15.63 1.12 -2.23
N GLN A 45 15.93 -0.16 -2.05
CA GLN A 45 17.31 -0.62 -1.82
C GLN A 45 18.24 -0.27 -3.00
N LYS A 46 17.74 -0.37 -4.23
CA LYS A 46 18.49 0.04 -5.42
C LYS A 46 18.78 1.54 -5.39
N THR A 47 17.78 2.35 -5.05
CA THR A 47 17.92 3.81 -4.95
C THR A 47 18.94 4.21 -3.90
N LEU A 48 18.94 3.56 -2.73
CA LEU A 48 19.95 3.81 -1.69
C LEU A 48 21.37 3.46 -2.16
N LYS A 49 21.55 2.35 -2.88
CA LYS A 49 22.86 1.98 -3.44
C LYS A 49 23.36 3.00 -4.48
N GLU A 50 22.47 3.50 -5.32
CA GLU A 50 22.81 4.53 -6.32
C GLU A 50 23.11 5.88 -5.64
N LEU A 51 22.42 6.20 -4.56
CA LEU A 51 22.69 7.38 -3.72
C LEU A 51 24.06 7.28 -3.03
N ASP A 52 24.36 6.16 -2.39
CA ASP A 52 25.64 5.89 -1.70
C ASP A 52 26.82 5.91 -2.68
N ALA A 53 26.61 5.42 -3.91
CA ALA A 53 27.58 5.51 -4.99
C ALA A 53 27.79 6.94 -5.53
N GLY A 54 27.02 7.93 -5.05
CA GLY A 54 27.08 9.33 -5.50
C GLY A 54 26.60 9.52 -6.95
N ILE A 55 25.78 8.60 -7.46
CA ILE A 55 25.29 8.60 -8.84
C ILE A 55 24.04 9.48 -8.98
N LEU A 56 23.25 9.61 -7.92
CA LEU A 56 21.98 10.35 -7.94
C LEU A 56 22.17 11.81 -7.57
N THR A 57 21.59 12.69 -8.38
CA THR A 57 21.28 14.06 -8.00
C THR A 57 20.04 14.12 -7.08
N ASP A 58 19.85 15.23 -6.37
CA ASP A 58 18.69 15.44 -5.49
C ASP A 58 17.34 15.27 -6.23
N THR A 59 17.29 15.70 -7.49
CA THR A 59 16.10 15.56 -8.34
C THR A 59 15.85 14.09 -8.68
N GLU A 60 16.88 13.35 -9.10
CA GLU A 60 16.76 11.93 -9.42
C GLU A 60 16.43 11.08 -8.19
N LEU A 61 16.97 11.44 -7.02
CA LEU A 61 16.59 10.82 -5.76
C LEU A 61 15.10 11.03 -5.49
N ARG A 62 14.59 12.26 -5.62
CA ARG A 62 13.17 12.55 -5.41
C ARG A 62 12.26 11.78 -6.36
N GLU A 63 12.63 11.71 -7.65
CA GLU A 63 11.87 10.94 -8.64
C GLU A 63 11.85 9.45 -8.30
N LYS A 64 12.99 8.87 -7.95
CA LYS A 64 13.07 7.45 -7.55
C LYS A 64 12.26 7.14 -6.30
N ILE A 65 12.32 7.99 -5.28
CA ILE A 65 11.49 7.81 -4.07
C ILE A 65 10.00 7.97 -4.38
N LYS A 66 9.62 8.80 -5.37
CA LYS A 66 8.23 8.90 -5.82
C LYS A 66 7.77 7.62 -6.52
N ASP A 67 8.63 6.96 -7.29
CA ASP A 67 8.32 5.65 -7.88
C ASP A 67 8.13 4.57 -6.79
N VAL A 68 9.02 4.54 -5.79
CA VAL A 68 8.88 3.67 -4.61
C VAL A 68 7.55 3.93 -3.90
N TYR A 69 7.16 5.19 -3.71
CA TYR A 69 5.87 5.57 -3.13
C TYR A 69 4.70 5.06 -3.97
N SER A 70 4.77 5.20 -5.29
CA SER A 70 3.71 4.74 -6.19
C SER A 70 3.50 3.23 -6.10
N ASP A 71 4.58 2.45 -6.03
CA ASP A 71 4.49 1.00 -5.85
C ASP A 71 3.98 0.65 -4.44
N ALA A 72 4.50 1.32 -3.40
CA ALA A 72 4.09 1.10 -2.01
C ALA A 72 2.61 1.46 -1.74
N GLN A 73 2.08 2.49 -2.38
CA GLN A 73 0.67 2.90 -2.23
C GLN A 73 -0.31 1.88 -2.82
N LEU A 74 0.13 1.10 -3.81
CA LEU A 74 -0.66 0.05 -4.44
C LEU A 74 -0.50 -1.32 -3.76
N SER A 75 0.39 -1.42 -2.77
CA SER A 75 0.55 -2.62 -1.95
C SER A 75 -0.49 -2.69 -0.83
N ASP A 76 -0.73 -3.89 -0.28
CA ASP A 76 -1.59 -4.10 0.90
C ASP A 76 -0.84 -3.82 2.23
N GLU A 77 0.34 -3.20 2.17
CA GLU A 77 1.21 -2.91 3.32
C GLU A 77 1.11 -1.44 3.75
N PRO A 78 0.15 -1.07 4.63
CA PRO A 78 -0.08 0.33 5.00
C PRO A 78 1.12 0.95 5.72
N VAL A 79 1.89 0.13 6.46
CA VAL A 79 3.10 0.59 7.15
C VAL A 79 4.19 0.97 6.16
N LEU A 80 4.33 0.22 5.06
CA LEU A 80 5.26 0.55 3.99
C LEU A 80 4.86 1.87 3.32
N THR A 81 3.58 2.03 2.96
CA THR A 81 3.10 3.29 2.37
C THR A 81 3.38 4.48 3.29
N GLN A 82 3.13 4.35 4.60
CA GLN A 82 3.34 5.42 5.57
C GLN A 82 4.83 5.78 5.73
N SER A 83 5.70 4.78 5.82
CA SER A 83 7.15 4.96 5.94
C SER A 83 7.72 5.66 4.71
N VAL A 84 7.33 5.20 3.51
CA VAL A 84 7.77 5.77 2.23
C VAL A 84 7.20 7.19 2.03
N THR A 85 6.00 7.47 2.53
CA THR A 85 5.44 8.86 2.53
C THR A 85 6.33 9.80 3.34
N THR A 86 6.77 9.37 4.51
CA THR A 86 7.67 10.15 5.38
C THR A 86 9.01 10.39 4.70
N LEU A 87 9.55 9.36 4.04
CA LEU A 87 10.77 9.48 3.25
C LEU A 87 10.63 10.48 2.10
N LEU A 88 9.54 10.38 1.32
CA LEU A 88 9.27 11.30 0.21
C LEU A 88 9.14 12.75 0.70
N ALA A 89 8.49 12.96 1.85
CA ALA A 89 8.39 14.28 2.48
C ALA A 89 9.77 14.82 2.88
N ALA A 90 10.61 14.01 3.52
CA ALA A 90 11.96 14.41 3.93
C ALA A 90 12.84 14.80 2.73
N VAL A 91 12.85 13.98 1.65
CA VAL A 91 13.55 14.32 0.39
C VAL A 91 12.98 15.59 -0.25
N THR A 92 11.67 15.79 -0.13
CA THR A 92 11.00 16.97 -0.70
C THR A 92 11.38 18.26 0.03
N MET A 93 11.52 18.18 1.36
CA MET A 93 11.86 19.29 2.24
C MET A 93 13.37 19.50 2.40
N SER A 94 14.21 18.63 1.82
CA SER A 94 15.66 18.60 2.06
C SER A 94 16.00 18.49 3.55
N ASP A 95 15.17 17.76 4.31
CA ASP A 95 15.38 17.48 5.72
C ASP A 95 16.28 16.25 5.87
N VAL A 96 17.58 16.48 6.10
CA VAL A 96 18.60 15.43 6.16
C VAL A 96 18.39 14.51 7.38
N ASP A 97 18.04 15.08 8.53
CA ASP A 97 17.81 14.30 9.74
C ASP A 97 16.54 13.46 9.59
N GLY A 98 15.46 14.06 9.07
CA GLY A 98 14.23 13.35 8.71
C GLY A 98 14.44 12.28 7.65
N PHE A 99 15.34 12.51 6.68
CA PHE A 99 15.67 11.55 5.64
C PHE A 99 16.32 10.30 6.23
N ASN A 100 17.33 10.45 7.09
CA ASN A 100 18.02 9.32 7.70
C ASN A 100 17.07 8.46 8.54
N LEU A 101 16.24 9.09 9.36
CA LEU A 101 15.23 8.38 10.17
C LEU A 101 14.21 7.64 9.29
N ALA A 102 13.74 8.27 8.21
CA ALA A 102 12.79 7.65 7.30
C ALA A 102 13.41 6.50 6.48
N VAL A 103 14.70 6.58 6.16
CA VAL A 103 15.44 5.47 5.52
C VAL A 103 15.50 4.25 6.44
N GLU A 104 15.80 4.44 7.72
CA GLU A 104 15.81 3.36 8.72
C GLU A 104 14.41 2.73 8.87
N ASP A 105 13.36 3.55 8.89
CA ASP A 105 11.97 3.10 9.01
C ASP A 105 11.55 2.22 7.81
N VAL A 106 11.76 2.71 6.58
CA VAL A 106 11.48 1.93 5.37
C VAL A 106 12.32 0.65 5.32
N SER A 107 13.60 0.71 5.70
CA SER A 107 14.48 -0.47 5.73
C SER A 107 14.00 -1.52 6.73
N SER A 108 13.52 -1.10 7.91
CA SER A 108 12.95 -1.98 8.93
C SER A 108 11.72 -2.71 8.41
N VAL A 109 10.79 -1.97 7.76
CA VAL A 109 9.58 -2.55 7.15
C VAL A 109 9.97 -3.55 6.06
N CYS A 110 10.85 -3.19 5.14
CA CYS A 110 11.27 -4.07 4.06
C CYS A 110 11.93 -5.36 4.56
N THR A 111 12.76 -5.28 5.61
CA THR A 111 13.37 -6.47 6.23
C THR A 111 12.33 -7.38 6.91
N GLY A 112 11.21 -6.80 7.36
CA GLY A 112 10.08 -7.54 7.93
C GLY A 112 9.27 -8.30 6.88
N MET A 113 9.28 -7.85 5.62
CA MET A 113 8.52 -8.46 4.52
C MET A 113 9.22 -9.69 3.90
N ASP A 114 10.54 -9.79 4.03
CA ASP A 114 11.33 -10.95 3.57
C ASP A 114 11.27 -12.18 4.52
N LYS A 115 10.51 -12.11 5.64
CA LYS A 115 10.37 -13.17 6.65
C LYS A 115 9.02 -13.87 6.57
#